data_AF-A0A2S8ZS76-F1
#
_entry.id   AF-A0A2S8ZS76-F1
#
_cell.length_a   1.000
_cell.length_b   1.000
_cell.length_c   1.000
_cell.angle_alpha   90.00
_cell.angle_beta   90.00
_cell.angle_gamma   90.00
#
_symmetry.space_group_name_H-M   'P 1'
#
loop_
_entity.id
_entity.type
_entity.pdbx_description
1 polymer ?
#
loop_
_entity_poly.entity_id
_entity_poly.type
_entity_poly.pdbx_seq_one_letter_code
_entity_poly.pdbx_strand_id
1 'polypeptide(L)'
;MDINHLVSEIKNYYKEFEYDKLIVDYIFTLQGSYNFIVQYEKDNRYVESLVSNKPIRSVVREMAERYEELKDSEQKFNHVRIEINIDGTFSDKYWWDIGKEHQDLFDYANVFFQWANERMMSMIFDFEKDNNLLPTQYDNDDELEYLSSWDSGVFTFHINDKSELEYKIVLTKDGVERVLEMPLKDYFIKGILKHYHSTNTELSNIWKPWNTMVLKSPHNDIPSDKKDEFVSYILE
;
A
#
# COMPACT_ATOMS: atom_id res chain seq x y z
N MET A 1 -11.78 -16.21 -15.89
CA MET A 1 -10.75 -17.18 -15.49
C MET A 1 -11.28 -18.60 -15.62
N ASP A 2 -10.57 -19.45 -16.35
CA ASP A 2 -10.82 -20.91 -16.38
C ASP A 2 -9.89 -21.60 -15.39
N ILE A 3 -10.44 -22.03 -14.25
CA ILE A 3 -9.67 -22.68 -13.17
C ILE A 3 -9.01 -23.98 -13.65
N ASN A 4 -9.60 -24.69 -14.62
CA ASN A 4 -9.03 -25.93 -15.13
C ASN A 4 -7.74 -25.67 -15.91
N HIS A 5 -7.73 -24.57 -16.69
CA HIS A 5 -6.53 -24.16 -17.41
C HIS A 5 -5.41 -23.81 -16.43
N LEU A 6 -5.71 -23.03 -15.39
CA LEU A 6 -4.75 -22.69 -14.33
C LEU A 6 -4.18 -23.93 -13.65
N VAL A 7 -5.04 -24.85 -13.21
CA VAL A 7 -4.64 -26.10 -12.55
C VAL A 7 -3.74 -26.96 -13.46
N SER A 8 -4.09 -27.08 -14.74
CA SER A 8 -3.31 -27.82 -15.72
C SER A 8 -1.90 -27.24 -15.87
N GLU A 9 -1.78 -25.92 -16.01
CA GLU A 9 -0.49 -25.23 -16.15
C GLU A 9 0.37 -25.37 -14.90
N ILE A 10 -0.21 -25.20 -13.71
CA ILE A 10 0.49 -25.41 -12.43
C ILE A 10 1.02 -26.83 -12.34
N LYS A 11 0.16 -27.84 -12.55
CA LYS A 11 0.55 -29.26 -12.47
C LYS A 11 1.65 -29.60 -13.47
N ASN A 12 1.58 -29.04 -14.68
CA ASN A 12 2.56 -29.29 -15.72
C ASN A 12 3.92 -28.65 -15.42
N TYR A 13 3.90 -27.50 -14.76
CA TYR A 13 5.10 -26.71 -14.46
C TYR A 13 5.79 -27.15 -13.17
N TYR A 14 5.05 -27.38 -12.09
CA TYR A 14 5.57 -27.73 -10.77
C TYR A 14 5.79 -29.24 -10.62
N LYS A 15 6.97 -29.71 -11.08
CA LYS A 15 7.39 -31.12 -11.02
C LYS A 15 8.72 -31.33 -10.29
N GLU A 16 9.11 -30.39 -9.43
CA GLU A 16 10.39 -30.38 -8.72
C GLU A 16 10.58 -31.62 -7.82
N PHE A 17 9.52 -32.03 -7.13
CA PHE A 17 9.53 -33.16 -6.21
C PHE A 17 8.44 -34.18 -6.58
N GLU A 18 8.56 -35.40 -6.05
CA GLU A 18 7.44 -36.34 -6.00
C GLU A 18 6.43 -35.89 -4.95
N TYR A 19 5.14 -36.02 -5.25
CA TYR A 19 4.04 -35.60 -4.38
C TYR A 19 2.80 -36.46 -4.57
N ASP A 20 1.99 -36.55 -3.53
CA ASP A 20 0.61 -37.02 -3.60
C ASP A 20 -0.31 -35.89 -4.05
N LYS A 21 -0.02 -34.67 -3.58
CA LYS A 21 -0.79 -33.45 -3.86
C LYS A 21 0.10 -32.20 -3.95
N LEU A 22 -0.27 -31.26 -4.82
CA LEU A 22 0.21 -29.88 -4.80
C LEU A 22 -0.81 -29.00 -4.07
N ILE A 23 -0.34 -28.18 -3.14
CA ILE A 23 -1.12 -27.14 -2.48
C ILE A 23 -0.64 -25.80 -3.01
N VAL A 24 -1.57 -25.01 -3.53
CA VAL A 24 -1.30 -23.70 -4.09
C VAL A 24 -2.12 -22.68 -3.31
N ASP A 25 -1.44 -21.73 -2.69
CA ASP A 25 -2.06 -20.64 -1.97
C ASP A 25 -1.83 -19.31 -2.69
N TYR A 26 -2.92 -18.60 -2.94
CA TYR A 26 -2.91 -17.18 -3.29
C TYR A 26 -3.32 -16.38 -2.07
N ILE A 27 -2.44 -15.51 -1.59
CA ILE A 27 -2.72 -14.61 -0.47
C ILE A 27 -2.67 -13.18 -1.00
N PHE A 28 -3.85 -12.58 -1.15
CA PHE A 28 -4.01 -11.22 -1.65
C PHE A 28 -3.90 -10.21 -0.52
N THR A 29 -3.29 -9.09 -0.85
CA THR A 29 -3.38 -7.85 -0.09
C THR A 29 -4.63 -7.08 -0.52
N LEU A 30 -5.14 -6.22 0.37
CA LEU A 30 -6.26 -5.34 0.04
C LEU A 30 -6.02 -4.46 -1.21
N GLN A 31 -4.76 -4.16 -1.52
CA GLN A 31 -4.35 -3.35 -2.66
C GLN A 31 -4.21 -4.14 -3.97
N GLY A 32 -4.41 -5.47 -3.95
CA GLY A 32 -4.36 -6.32 -5.16
C GLY A 32 -3.01 -6.99 -5.45
N SER A 33 -1.97 -6.67 -4.68
CA SER A 33 -0.74 -7.47 -4.70
C SER A 33 -1.02 -8.85 -4.08
N TYR A 34 -0.28 -9.89 -4.48
CA TYR A 34 -0.48 -11.24 -3.95
C TYR A 34 0.81 -12.02 -3.82
N ASN A 35 0.83 -12.93 -2.86
CA ASN A 35 1.80 -14.02 -2.79
C ASN A 35 1.20 -15.25 -3.45
N PHE A 36 2.03 -15.95 -4.23
CA PHE A 36 1.71 -17.23 -4.85
C PHE A 36 2.69 -18.26 -4.31
N ILE A 37 2.18 -19.16 -3.48
CA ILE A 37 2.98 -20.16 -2.76
C ILE A 37 2.56 -21.54 -3.27
N VAL A 38 3.53 -22.39 -3.58
CA VAL A 38 3.29 -23.78 -3.99
C VAL A 38 4.01 -24.71 -3.04
N GLN A 39 3.29 -25.69 -2.51
CA GLN A 39 3.81 -26.71 -1.62
C GLN A 39 3.51 -28.09 -2.16
N TYR A 40 4.49 -28.98 -2.05
CA TYR A 40 4.40 -30.39 -2.35
C TYR A 40 4.04 -31.14 -1.08
N GLU A 41 2.92 -31.86 -1.09
CA GLU A 41 2.53 -32.78 -0.02
C GLU A 41 2.87 -34.21 -0.42
N LYS A 42 3.64 -34.91 0.43
CA LYS A 42 3.90 -36.35 0.32
C LYS A 42 3.94 -36.99 1.70
N ASP A 43 3.18 -38.06 1.93
CA ASP A 43 3.13 -38.76 3.22
C ASP A 43 2.88 -37.81 4.42
N ASN A 44 1.95 -36.85 4.27
CA ASN A 44 1.65 -35.77 5.24
C ASN A 44 2.84 -34.86 5.58
N ARG A 45 3.85 -34.78 4.71
CA ARG A 45 4.95 -33.82 4.82
C ARG A 45 4.83 -32.78 3.72
N TYR A 46 5.11 -31.54 4.06
CA TYR A 46 5.02 -30.40 3.16
C TYR A 46 6.42 -29.86 2.86
N VAL A 47 6.68 -29.62 1.58
CA VAL A 47 7.90 -28.95 1.10
C VAL A 47 7.48 -27.83 0.16
N GLU A 48 7.87 -26.59 0.49
CA GLU A 48 7.61 -25.45 -0.39
C GLU A 48 8.51 -25.47 -1.62
N SER A 49 7.96 -25.14 -2.79
CA SER A 49 8.73 -25.01 -4.02
C SER A 49 9.57 -23.73 -4.02
N LEU A 50 10.80 -23.83 -4.51
CA LEU A 50 11.63 -22.66 -4.80
C LEU A 50 11.52 -22.21 -6.26
N VAL A 51 10.71 -22.89 -7.07
CA VAL A 51 10.55 -22.62 -8.49
C VAL A 51 9.68 -21.37 -8.71
N SER A 52 10.25 -20.39 -9.42
CA SER A 52 9.55 -19.16 -9.76
C SER A 52 8.40 -19.42 -10.73
N ASN A 53 7.23 -18.85 -10.46
CA ASN A 53 6.06 -18.91 -11.35
C ASN A 53 6.20 -18.08 -12.64
N LYS A 54 7.33 -17.40 -12.89
CA LYS A 54 7.54 -16.51 -14.06
C LYS A 54 7.12 -17.15 -15.38
N PRO A 55 7.41 -18.43 -15.68
CA PRO A 55 7.02 -19.06 -16.95
C PRO A 55 5.51 -19.25 -17.13
N ILE A 56 4.74 -19.36 -16.05
CA ILE A 56 3.28 -19.49 -16.09
C ILE A 56 2.56 -18.23 -15.59
N ARG A 57 3.28 -17.10 -15.52
CA ARG A 57 2.81 -15.86 -14.86
C ARG A 57 1.51 -15.31 -15.45
N SER A 58 1.33 -15.43 -16.76
CA SER A 58 0.10 -14.97 -17.43
C SER A 58 -1.12 -15.67 -16.86
N VAL A 59 -1.06 -17.00 -16.72
CA VAL A 59 -2.16 -17.83 -16.23
C VAL A 59 -2.36 -17.63 -14.74
N VAL A 60 -1.27 -17.56 -13.96
CA VAL A 60 -1.33 -17.24 -12.52
C VAL A 60 -1.99 -15.89 -12.26
N ARG A 61 -1.77 -14.89 -13.14
CA ARG A 61 -2.32 -13.54 -13.01
C ARG A 61 -3.84 -13.49 -13.23
N GLU A 62 -4.45 -14.44 -13.93
CA GLU A 62 -5.90 -14.47 -14.10
C GLU A 62 -6.65 -14.53 -12.75
N MET A 63 -6.05 -15.16 -11.73
CA MET A 63 -6.61 -15.16 -10.37
C MET A 63 -6.60 -13.76 -9.73
N ALA A 64 -5.57 -12.96 -10.02
CA ALA A 64 -5.49 -11.59 -9.54
C ALA A 64 -6.51 -10.68 -10.22
N GLU A 65 -6.79 -10.89 -11.51
CA GLU A 65 -7.87 -10.20 -12.22
C GLU A 65 -9.22 -10.54 -11.60
N ARG A 66 -9.46 -11.82 -11.29
CA ARG A 66 -10.67 -12.26 -10.59
C ARG A 66 -10.80 -11.65 -9.18
N TYR A 67 -9.70 -11.50 -8.45
CA TYR A 67 -9.70 -10.82 -7.15
C TYR A 67 -10.13 -9.36 -7.31
N GLU A 68 -9.52 -8.62 -8.24
CA GLU A 68 -9.83 -7.21 -8.49
C GLU A 68 -11.29 -6.98 -8.88
N GLU A 69 -11.89 -7.91 -9.63
CA GLU A 69 -13.32 -7.85 -9.99
C GLU A 69 -14.25 -8.08 -8.79
N LEU A 70 -13.84 -8.88 -7.80
CA LEU A 70 -14.72 -9.35 -6.73
C LEU A 70 -14.45 -8.73 -5.35
N LYS A 71 -13.33 -8.03 -5.17
CA LYS A 71 -12.86 -7.53 -3.85
C LYS A 71 -13.85 -6.62 -3.11
N ASP A 72 -14.71 -5.92 -3.85
CA ASP A 72 -15.72 -5.00 -3.33
C ASP A 72 -17.15 -5.61 -3.34
N SER A 73 -17.28 -6.92 -3.58
CA SER A 73 -18.56 -7.62 -3.68
C SER A 73 -18.83 -8.55 -2.48
N GLU A 74 -20.06 -9.06 -2.37
CA GLU A 74 -20.43 -10.11 -1.41
C GLU A 74 -19.65 -11.43 -1.61
N GLN A 75 -19.04 -11.62 -2.79
CA GLN A 75 -18.21 -12.79 -3.12
C GLN A 75 -16.71 -12.52 -2.94
N LYS A 76 -16.35 -11.46 -2.20
CA LYS A 76 -14.94 -11.11 -1.95
C LYS A 76 -14.19 -12.25 -1.27
N PHE A 77 -12.92 -12.36 -1.62
CA PHE A 77 -11.96 -13.27 -1.01
C PHE A 77 -10.61 -12.55 -0.97
N ASN A 78 -9.76 -12.86 -0.01
CA ASN A 78 -8.35 -12.45 -0.03
C ASN A 78 -7.41 -13.67 0.06
N HIS A 79 -7.97 -14.88 0.14
CA HIS A 79 -7.23 -16.12 0.14
C HIS A 79 -7.91 -17.13 -0.79
N VAL A 80 -7.09 -17.78 -1.62
CA VAL A 80 -7.49 -18.94 -2.43
C VAL A 80 -6.53 -20.09 -2.16
N ARG A 81 -7.07 -21.26 -1.84
CA ARG A 81 -6.30 -22.51 -1.77
C ARG A 81 -6.78 -23.45 -2.85
N ILE A 82 -5.85 -23.97 -3.65
CA ILE A 82 -6.10 -24.99 -4.66
C ILE A 82 -5.29 -26.23 -4.29
N GLU A 83 -5.97 -27.35 -4.13
CA GLU A 83 -5.40 -28.65 -3.83
C GLU A 83 -5.49 -29.54 -5.06
N ILE A 84 -4.36 -29.90 -5.66
CA ILE A 84 -4.28 -30.64 -6.93
C ILE A 84 -3.65 -32.01 -6.66
N ASN A 85 -4.42 -33.08 -6.86
CA ASN A 85 -3.93 -34.45 -6.71
C ASN A 85 -3.07 -34.86 -7.91
N ILE A 86 -2.25 -35.91 -7.73
CA ILE A 86 -1.38 -36.44 -8.80
C ILE A 86 -2.15 -36.88 -10.05
N ASP A 87 -3.40 -37.33 -9.92
CA ASP A 87 -4.27 -37.70 -11.05
C ASP A 87 -4.82 -36.48 -11.80
N GLY A 88 -4.67 -35.27 -11.26
CA GLY A 88 -5.13 -34.00 -11.83
C GLY A 88 -6.52 -33.57 -11.38
N THR A 89 -7.20 -34.37 -10.56
CA THR A 89 -8.38 -33.89 -9.83
C THR A 89 -7.95 -32.79 -8.86
N PHE A 90 -8.80 -31.79 -8.67
CA PHE A 90 -8.50 -30.70 -7.75
C PHE A 90 -9.73 -30.27 -6.98
N SER A 91 -9.48 -29.54 -5.90
CA SER A 91 -10.48 -28.76 -5.18
C SER A 91 -9.95 -27.36 -4.92
N ASP A 92 -10.85 -26.39 -4.86
CA ASP A 92 -10.53 -25.01 -4.58
C ASP A 92 -11.39 -24.48 -3.44
N LYS A 93 -10.83 -23.56 -2.67
CA LYS A 93 -11.51 -22.85 -1.60
C LYS A 93 -11.16 -21.37 -1.66
N TYR A 94 -12.20 -20.54 -1.68
CA TYR A 94 -12.12 -19.09 -1.59
C TYR A 94 -12.65 -18.66 -0.23
N TRP A 95 -11.92 -17.79 0.47
CA TRP A 95 -12.43 -17.19 1.70
C TRP A 95 -11.84 -15.82 1.97
N TRP A 96 -12.52 -15.11 2.86
CA TRP A 96 -12.03 -13.87 3.42
C TRP A 96 -11.37 -14.13 4.77
N ASP A 97 -10.06 -13.96 4.81
CA ASP A 97 -9.25 -13.98 6.02
C ASP A 97 -9.24 -12.58 6.66
N ILE A 98 -10.09 -12.40 7.67
CA ILE A 98 -10.23 -11.16 8.45
C ILE A 98 -8.92 -10.81 9.16
N GLY A 99 -8.14 -11.81 9.58
CA GLY A 99 -6.84 -11.59 10.22
C GLY A 99 -5.86 -10.96 9.25
N LYS A 100 -5.81 -11.46 8.01
CA LYS A 100 -4.99 -10.88 6.95
C LYS A 100 -5.43 -9.46 6.55
N GLU A 101 -6.74 -9.23 6.41
CA GLU A 101 -7.30 -7.89 6.18
C GLU A 101 -6.86 -6.92 7.28
N HIS A 102 -7.01 -7.30 8.56
CA HIS A 102 -6.63 -6.46 9.69
C HIS A 102 -5.12 -6.17 9.71
N GLN A 103 -4.28 -7.17 9.43
CA GLN A 103 -2.83 -6.99 9.31
C GLN A 103 -2.47 -6.04 8.16
N ASP A 104 -3.07 -6.20 6.99
CA ASP A 104 -2.79 -5.35 5.84
C ASP A 104 -3.22 -3.89 6.08
N LEU A 105 -4.36 -3.68 6.74
CA LEU A 105 -4.79 -2.35 7.18
C LEU A 105 -3.79 -1.75 8.16
N PHE A 106 -3.32 -2.53 9.13
CA PHE A 106 -2.33 -2.09 10.11
C PHE A 106 -0.99 -1.75 9.46
N ASP A 107 -0.48 -2.60 8.58
CA ASP A 107 0.78 -2.38 7.86
C ASP A 107 0.70 -1.12 7.00
N TYR A 108 -0.41 -0.93 6.28
CA TYR A 108 -0.66 0.28 5.51
C TYR A 108 -0.72 1.53 6.41
N ALA A 109 -1.49 1.48 7.50
CA ALA A 109 -1.60 2.58 8.45
C ALA A 109 -0.24 2.94 9.05
N ASN A 110 0.64 1.96 9.25
CA ASN A 110 1.96 2.18 9.78
C ASN A 110 2.87 2.97 8.86
N VAL A 111 2.74 2.82 7.54
CA VAL A 111 3.57 3.52 6.54
C VAL A 111 2.85 4.69 5.85
N PHE A 112 1.59 4.95 6.18
CA PHE A 112 0.76 5.99 5.57
C PHE A 112 1.42 7.38 5.58
N PHE A 113 2.15 7.70 6.65
CA PHE A 113 2.84 8.99 6.81
C PHE A 113 3.89 9.23 5.71
N GLN A 114 4.54 8.17 5.23
CA GLN A 114 5.56 8.25 4.18
C GLN A 114 4.90 8.60 2.84
N TRP A 115 3.79 7.92 2.51
CA TRP A 115 2.97 8.28 1.35
C TRP A 115 2.49 9.73 1.44
N ALA A 116 2.02 10.17 2.62
CA ALA A 116 1.56 11.54 2.82
C ALA A 116 2.70 12.55 2.62
N ASN A 117 3.88 12.28 3.17
CA ASN A 117 5.08 13.11 3.03
C ASN A 117 5.50 13.26 1.56
N GLU A 118 5.67 12.15 0.84
CA GLU A 118 6.06 12.13 -0.57
C GLU A 118 5.09 12.91 -1.44
N ARG A 119 3.78 12.69 -1.26
CA ARG A 119 2.76 13.39 -2.04
C ARG A 119 2.71 14.88 -1.72
N MET A 120 2.89 15.27 -0.46
CA MET A 120 3.00 16.68 -0.09
C MET A 120 4.21 17.35 -0.74
N MET A 121 5.39 16.73 -0.70
CA MET A 121 6.59 17.26 -1.36
C MET A 121 6.36 17.48 -2.87
N SER A 122 5.79 16.48 -3.56
CA SER A 122 5.48 16.62 -4.99
C SER A 122 4.44 17.72 -5.26
N MET A 123 3.35 17.78 -4.49
CA MET A 123 2.30 18.80 -4.67
C MET A 123 2.84 20.21 -4.43
N ILE A 124 3.67 20.40 -3.40
CA ILE A 124 4.30 21.69 -3.09
C ILE A 124 5.21 22.12 -4.23
N PHE A 125 6.06 21.21 -4.73
CA PHE A 125 6.94 21.51 -5.85
C PHE A 125 6.16 21.97 -7.09
N ASP A 126 5.15 21.20 -7.50
CA ASP A 126 4.32 21.52 -8.67
C ASP A 126 3.59 22.87 -8.48
N PHE A 127 2.99 23.09 -7.31
CA PHE A 127 2.30 24.33 -7.00
C PHE A 127 3.24 25.54 -7.04
N GLU A 128 4.41 25.44 -6.42
CA GLU A 128 5.36 26.54 -6.36
C GLU A 128 6.00 26.82 -7.72
N LYS A 129 6.22 25.79 -8.53
CA LYS A 129 6.65 25.93 -9.92
C LYS A 129 5.61 26.71 -10.73
N ASP A 130 4.36 26.27 -10.68
CA ASP A 130 3.26 26.89 -11.45
C ASP A 130 2.98 28.35 -11.04
N ASN A 131 3.35 28.71 -9.80
CA ASN A 131 3.18 30.05 -9.24
C ASN A 131 4.48 30.89 -9.21
N ASN A 132 5.57 30.43 -9.86
CA ASN A 132 6.87 31.11 -9.87
C ASN A 132 7.42 31.44 -8.48
N LEU A 133 7.20 30.55 -7.51
CA LEU A 133 7.70 30.65 -6.13
C LEU A 133 9.02 29.88 -5.95
N LEU A 134 9.37 29.00 -6.89
CA LEU A 134 10.64 28.28 -6.85
C LEU A 134 11.78 29.20 -7.32
N PRO A 135 12.86 29.30 -6.53
CA PRO A 135 14.09 29.90 -7.02
C PRO A 135 14.64 29.06 -8.18
N THR A 136 15.17 29.74 -9.20
CA THR A 136 15.78 29.08 -10.36
C THR A 136 17.21 29.55 -10.55
N GLN A 137 18.04 28.67 -11.11
CA GLN A 137 19.39 28.99 -11.57
C GLN A 137 19.64 28.30 -12.91
N TYR A 138 20.64 28.77 -13.66
CA TYR A 138 21.15 28.03 -14.81
C TYR A 138 22.36 27.22 -14.37
N ASP A 139 22.42 25.96 -14.80
CA ASP A 139 23.56 25.10 -14.55
C ASP A 139 24.71 25.37 -15.54
N ASN A 140 25.76 24.55 -15.50
CA ASN A 140 26.94 24.72 -16.37
C ASN A 140 26.66 24.43 -17.85
N ASP A 141 25.52 23.83 -18.18
CA ASP A 141 25.08 23.48 -19.53
C ASP A 141 23.98 24.45 -20.03
N ASP A 142 23.79 25.59 -19.36
CA ASP A 142 22.72 26.58 -19.60
C ASP A 142 21.29 26.00 -19.47
N GLU A 143 21.11 24.92 -18.69
CA GLU A 143 19.79 24.37 -18.38
C GLU A 143 19.19 25.00 -17.12
N LEU A 144 17.89 25.29 -17.16
CA LEU A 144 17.17 25.89 -16.03
C LEU A 144 16.93 24.85 -14.93
N GLU A 145 17.60 25.02 -13.80
CA GLU A 145 17.45 24.22 -12.60
C GLU A 145 16.51 24.91 -11.59
N TYR A 146 15.62 24.13 -10.98
CA TYR A 146 14.77 24.57 -9.87
C TYR A 146 15.43 24.23 -8.55
N LEU A 147 15.64 25.25 -7.72
CA LEU A 147 16.18 25.11 -6.38
C LEU A 147 15.06 24.89 -5.35
N SER A 148 15.38 24.21 -4.25
CA SER A 148 14.42 24.03 -3.17
C SER A 148 14.07 25.35 -2.48
N SER A 149 12.78 25.63 -2.33
CA SER A 149 12.24 26.79 -1.63
C SER A 149 12.05 26.57 -0.12
N TRP A 150 12.36 25.37 0.41
CA TRP A 150 12.24 25.02 1.83
C TRP A 150 13.21 23.90 2.25
N ASP A 151 13.56 23.86 3.53
CA ASP A 151 14.45 22.86 4.14
C ASP A 151 13.71 21.87 5.04
N SER A 152 12.61 22.30 5.67
CA SER A 152 11.71 21.44 6.45
C SER A 152 10.28 21.98 6.46
N GLY A 153 9.31 21.11 6.73
CA GLY A 153 7.90 21.44 6.71
C GLY A 153 7.14 20.81 7.87
N VAL A 154 6.02 21.43 8.25
CA VAL A 154 5.05 20.87 9.18
C VAL A 154 3.68 20.90 8.53
N PHE A 155 3.12 19.71 8.31
CA PHE A 155 1.82 19.51 7.70
C PHE A 155 0.85 19.03 8.78
N THR A 156 -0.17 19.82 9.03
CA THR A 156 -1.21 19.52 10.01
C THR A 156 -2.49 19.21 9.27
N PHE A 157 -3.15 18.12 9.64
CA PHE A 157 -4.39 17.61 9.05
C PHE A 157 -5.37 17.35 10.18
N HIS A 158 -6.45 18.11 10.25
CA HIS A 158 -7.48 18.02 11.28
C HIS A 158 -8.81 17.61 10.65
N ILE A 159 -9.45 16.57 11.19
CA ILE A 159 -10.79 16.15 10.81
C ILE A 159 -11.77 16.81 11.77
N ASN A 160 -12.59 17.73 11.25
CA ASN A 160 -13.56 18.46 12.07
C ASN A 160 -14.83 17.63 12.35
N ASP A 161 -15.74 18.18 13.15
CA ASP A 161 -17.00 17.53 13.55
C ASP A 161 -17.94 17.17 12.37
N LYS A 162 -17.73 17.78 11.19
CA LYS A 162 -18.47 17.48 9.97
C LYS A 162 -17.79 16.41 9.10
N SER A 163 -16.71 15.80 9.59
CA SER A 163 -15.85 14.88 8.85
C SER A 163 -15.19 15.51 7.61
N GLU A 164 -14.92 16.82 7.69
CA GLU A 164 -14.19 17.56 6.66
C GLU A 164 -12.73 17.72 7.08
N LEU A 165 -11.83 17.73 6.09
CA LEU A 165 -10.40 17.90 6.33
C LEU A 165 -10.03 19.39 6.33
N GLU A 166 -9.61 19.89 7.49
CA GLU A 166 -8.90 21.15 7.66
C GLU A 166 -7.40 20.88 7.66
N TYR A 167 -6.60 21.82 7.13
CA TYR A 167 -5.16 21.62 7.04
C TYR A 167 -4.36 22.90 7.14
N LYS A 168 -3.10 22.76 7.54
CA LYS A 168 -2.11 23.85 7.57
C LYS A 168 -0.76 23.33 7.12
N ILE A 169 -0.13 24.06 6.20
CA ILE A 169 1.18 23.74 5.65
C ILE A 169 2.13 24.87 6.06
N VAL A 170 3.12 24.56 6.89
CA VAL A 170 4.17 25.50 7.29
C VAL A 170 5.48 25.01 6.68
N LEU A 171 6.17 25.87 5.95
CA LEU A 171 7.46 25.59 5.34
C LEU A 171 8.53 26.48 5.96
N THR A 172 9.70 25.91 6.24
CA THR A 172 10.84 26.61 6.83
C THR A 172 11.99 26.63 5.85
N LYS A 173 12.55 27.81 5.61
CA LYS A 173 13.79 28.00 4.84
C LYS A 173 14.75 28.88 5.63
N ASP A 174 15.97 28.42 5.86
CA ASP A 174 17.00 29.17 6.61
C ASP A 174 16.51 29.68 7.98
N GLY A 175 15.66 28.87 8.65
CA GLY A 175 15.05 29.20 9.95
C GLY A 175 13.85 30.15 9.90
N VAL A 176 13.42 30.58 8.71
CA VAL A 176 12.24 31.43 8.51
C VAL A 176 11.05 30.60 8.07
N GLU A 177 9.94 30.69 8.82
CA GLU A 177 8.70 29.99 8.52
C GLU A 177 7.77 30.82 7.62
N ARG A 178 7.06 30.13 6.72
CA ARG A 178 5.93 30.67 5.97
C ARG A 178 4.78 29.67 5.90
N VAL A 179 3.55 30.18 5.90
CA VAL A 179 2.38 29.36 5.60
C VAL A 179 2.20 29.29 4.08
N LEU A 180 1.98 28.09 3.55
CA LEU A 180 1.69 27.88 2.14
C LEU A 180 0.20 27.61 1.95
N GLU A 181 -0.49 28.58 1.35
CA GLU A 181 -1.92 28.50 1.02
C GLU A 181 -2.14 27.73 -0.29
N MET A 182 -1.80 26.45 -0.29
CA MET A 182 -1.97 25.55 -1.43
C MET A 182 -3.23 24.69 -1.27
N PRO A 183 -4.09 24.56 -2.30
CA PRO A 183 -5.18 23.59 -2.28
C PRO A 183 -4.66 22.15 -2.35
N LEU A 184 -5.18 21.26 -1.49
CA LEU A 184 -4.91 19.83 -1.58
C LEU A 184 -5.69 19.19 -2.74
N LYS A 185 -5.12 18.16 -3.37
CA LYS A 185 -5.81 17.39 -4.42
C LYS A 185 -6.85 16.44 -3.79
N ASP A 186 -7.98 16.23 -4.47
CA ASP A 186 -9.08 15.37 -3.99
C ASP A 186 -8.64 13.97 -3.55
N TYR A 187 -7.73 13.34 -4.30
CA TYR A 187 -7.24 12.00 -3.97
C TYR A 187 -6.47 11.99 -2.65
N PHE A 188 -5.77 13.08 -2.33
CA PHE A 188 -4.99 13.20 -1.11
C PHE A 188 -5.91 13.37 0.09
N ILE A 189 -6.92 14.26 -0.04
CA ILE A 189 -7.97 14.46 0.96
C ILE A 189 -8.67 13.13 1.26
N LYS A 190 -9.09 12.39 0.23
CA LYS A 190 -9.70 11.06 0.38
C LYS A 190 -8.77 10.07 1.08
N GLY A 191 -7.46 10.12 0.80
CA GLY A 191 -6.47 9.29 1.46
C GLY A 191 -6.40 9.55 2.97
N ILE A 192 -6.32 10.82 3.39
CA ILE A 192 -6.32 11.21 4.81
C ILE A 192 -7.60 10.74 5.51
N LEU A 193 -8.77 11.01 4.91
CA LEU A 193 -10.06 10.65 5.49
C LEU A 193 -10.24 9.13 5.61
N LYS A 194 -9.78 8.37 4.61
CA LYS A 194 -9.79 6.89 4.67
C LYS A 194 -8.87 6.36 5.77
N HIS A 195 -7.67 6.92 5.91
CA HIS A 195 -6.74 6.56 6.98
C HIS A 195 -7.32 6.85 8.36
N TYR A 196 -7.91 8.04 8.54
CA TYR A 196 -8.64 8.41 9.76
C TYR A 196 -9.76 7.42 10.08
N HIS A 197 -10.60 7.08 9.10
CA HIS A 197 -11.67 6.09 9.28
C HIS A 197 -11.08 4.74 9.74
N SER A 198 -10.21 4.13 8.92
CA SER A 198 -9.70 2.79 9.21
C SER A 198 -8.95 2.67 10.53
N THR A 199 -8.24 3.72 10.96
CA THR A 199 -7.54 3.73 12.24
C THR A 199 -8.46 3.97 13.46
N ASN A 200 -9.55 4.71 13.30
CA ASN A 200 -10.51 4.99 14.37
C ASN A 200 -11.67 3.97 14.45
N THR A 201 -11.87 3.12 13.42
CA THR A 201 -12.87 2.05 13.44
C THR A 201 -12.24 0.66 13.38
N GLU A 202 -11.74 0.23 12.23
CA GLU A 202 -11.26 -1.14 11.99
C GLU A 202 -10.05 -1.51 12.85
N LEU A 203 -9.17 -0.55 13.14
CA LEU A 203 -7.96 -0.73 13.96
C LEU A 203 -8.07 -0.11 15.35
N SER A 204 -9.29 0.25 15.80
CA SER A 204 -9.51 0.94 17.08
C SER A 204 -9.04 0.18 18.32
N ASN A 205 -8.83 -1.13 18.21
CA ASN A 205 -8.27 -2.00 19.24
C ASN A 205 -6.75 -1.84 19.43
N ILE A 206 -6.03 -1.36 18.41
CA ILE A 206 -4.56 -1.25 18.41
C ILE A 206 -4.05 0.17 18.12
N TRP A 207 -4.89 1.02 17.51
CA TRP A 207 -4.57 2.40 17.19
C TRP A 207 -5.31 3.34 18.15
N LYS A 208 -4.58 4.32 18.71
CA LYS A 208 -5.20 5.31 19.59
C LYS A 208 -6.08 6.24 18.77
N PRO A 209 -7.27 6.62 19.27
CA PRO A 209 -8.13 7.55 18.57
C PRO A 209 -7.42 8.88 18.35
N TRP A 210 -7.68 9.50 17.21
CA TRP A 210 -7.08 10.76 16.81
C TRP A 210 -7.97 11.45 15.80
N ASN A 211 -8.03 12.78 15.83
CA ASN A 211 -8.66 13.63 14.81
C ASN A 211 -7.66 14.63 14.19
N THR A 212 -6.45 14.76 14.74
CA THR A 212 -5.36 15.55 14.15
C THR A 212 -4.13 14.68 13.86
N MET A 213 -3.62 14.74 12.63
CA MET A 213 -2.31 14.22 12.25
C MET A 213 -1.34 15.38 11.98
N VAL A 214 -0.21 15.39 12.68
CA VAL A 214 0.90 16.32 12.45
C VAL A 214 2.07 15.55 11.86
N LEU A 215 2.56 16.00 10.70
CA LEU A 215 3.68 15.42 9.98
C LEU A 215 4.78 16.46 9.80
N LYS A 216 5.94 16.20 10.40
CA LYS A 216 7.16 16.99 10.20
C LYS A 216 7.95 16.38 9.05
N SER A 217 8.11 17.13 7.97
CA SER A 217 8.85 16.71 6.80
C SER A 217 10.28 17.27 6.84
N PRO A 218 11.32 16.43 6.73
CA PRO A 218 12.70 16.88 6.59
C PRO A 218 13.06 17.24 5.14
N HIS A 219 12.05 17.54 4.29
CA HIS A 219 12.19 17.73 2.84
C HIS A 219 12.84 16.51 2.13
N ASN A 220 12.73 15.34 2.75
CA ASN A 220 13.27 14.06 2.29
C ASN A 220 12.42 12.93 2.90
N ASP A 221 12.81 11.68 2.63
CA ASP A 221 12.21 10.51 3.27
C ASP A 221 12.39 10.53 4.79
N ILE A 222 11.38 10.00 5.49
CA ILE A 222 11.39 9.89 6.95
C ILE A 222 11.89 8.47 7.29
N PRO A 223 12.96 8.34 8.09
CA PRO A 223 13.43 7.03 8.54
C PRO A 223 12.32 6.29 9.30
N SER A 224 12.03 5.05 8.89
CA SER A 224 10.92 4.25 9.44
C SER A 224 11.08 3.96 10.93
N ASP A 225 12.31 3.84 11.41
CA ASP A 225 12.67 3.63 12.81
C ASP A 225 12.50 4.88 13.70
N LYS A 226 12.30 6.06 13.09
CA LYS A 226 12.14 7.35 13.78
C LYS A 226 10.77 7.98 13.59
N LYS A 227 9.78 7.22 13.11
CA LYS A 227 8.41 7.68 12.86
C LYS A 227 7.87 8.61 13.95
N ASP A 228 8.02 8.25 15.22
CA ASP A 228 7.46 8.98 16.36
C ASP A 228 8.08 10.38 16.57
N GLU A 229 9.27 10.65 16.01
CA GLU A 229 9.89 11.99 16.04
C GLU A 229 9.22 12.95 15.03
N PHE A 230 8.70 12.39 13.94
CA PHE A 230 8.19 13.13 12.77
C PHE A 230 6.68 13.12 12.67
N VAL A 231 6.00 12.12 13.22
CA VAL A 231 4.56 11.93 13.05
C VAL A 231 3.89 11.89 14.41
N SER A 232 2.83 12.67 14.57
CA SER A 232 2.02 12.66 15.79
C SER A 232 0.54 12.57 15.43
N TYR A 233 -0.15 11.65 16.09
CA TYR A 233 -1.60 11.50 16.04
C TYR A 233 -2.18 11.96 17.37
N ILE A 234 -3.02 12.98 17.33
CA ILE A 234 -3.52 13.69 18.50
C ILE A 234 -5.05 13.66 18.45
N LEU A 235 -5.66 13.49 19.63
CA LEU A 235 -7.08 13.72 19.83
C LEU A 235 -7.23 15.10 20.47
N GLU A 236 -7.76 16.06 19.71
CA GLU A 236 -8.12 17.41 20.15
C GLU A 236 -9.58 17.48 20.61
#